data_AF-A0A2T7UE76-F1
#
_entry.id   AF-A0A2T7UE76-F1
#
_cell.length_a   1.000
_cell.length_b   1.000
_cell.length_c   1.000
_cell.angle_alpha   90.00
_cell.angle_beta   90.00
_cell.angle_gamma   90.00
#
_symmetry.space_group_name_H-M   'P 1'
#
loop_
_entity.id
_entity.type
_entity.pdbx_description
1 polymer ?
#
loop_
_entity_poly.entity_id
_entity_poly.type
_entity_poly.pdbx_seq_one_letter_code
_entity_poly.pdbx_strand_id
1 'polypeptide(L)'
;MTPTKVIDLFPLMRCLPMCDLEASILGFVSGWHEPNATTKYTQPNICWMEPPAGVRRPHVDPVKATTILLRHQGKERDKALALAQAHYAALRPALQVIERIRYLDEFEPDSPEHIPGDRWLDHLQAQDCVSDDVIRFLRKTLDACTELTAYEHPDFPGRRLSLSELPEQPPATSLIQFQPGCPWGADYCDLEEITEGAATANWLKWRADQQPIAAAIEARWGQAPMYLADMDDPLDDDLFHRFLVLHWCCTCKPDALYVQFLLEASGAPSLIGLKAALLDPENYAHPFTLDGTHRQMSPRAGRFRFTPSDQKTPYVTIAFEDASCWPLVQDLLRQQVDADVLLIDVDKLLQYEQLKPFERYARNLVQHLGWRECLDTPVETLARTDELHVLAATHDQRESLGVSEGLTLLLALAHIFQTETVFHTSRGILMNFTDLPSFKSASKKAEQMLLEVEAHLPLMDEIHVWCDFYASGLWDKRGAMLSYDIETLPWDLIRRLSAWQWEHDCTIDPPQHMGSDAWWDNNFAQSCAIAREVQDAVGPQVQVMVHGVGGPVWIGDVPLQPRPEDTSSPIGKANSEGEN
;
A
#
# COMPACT_ATOMS: atom_id res chain seq x y z
N MET A 1 16.12 -56.61 0.65
CA MET A 1 15.42 -55.31 0.59
C MET A 1 16.44 -54.24 0.92
N THR A 2 16.89 -53.49 -0.07
CA THR A 2 17.66 -52.26 0.14
C THR A 2 16.76 -51.30 0.92
N PRO A 3 17.24 -50.63 1.99
CA PRO A 3 16.44 -49.62 2.67
C PRO A 3 16.04 -48.57 1.65
N THR A 4 14.73 -48.41 1.44
CA THR A 4 14.19 -47.36 0.59
C THR A 4 14.72 -46.05 1.16
N LYS A 5 15.55 -45.34 0.39
CA LYS A 5 16.10 -44.05 0.82
C LYS A 5 14.91 -43.12 1.08
N VAL A 6 14.74 -42.69 2.33
CA VAL A 6 13.74 -41.68 2.69
C VAL A 6 13.97 -40.46 1.81
N ILE A 7 12.91 -39.98 1.17
CA ILE A 7 12.96 -38.76 0.37
C ILE A 7 13.01 -37.60 1.38
N ASP A 8 14.09 -36.85 1.32
CA ASP A 8 14.30 -35.65 2.12
C ASP A 8 13.41 -34.52 1.60
N LEU A 9 12.48 -34.04 2.44
CA LEU A 9 11.55 -32.96 2.11
C LEU A 9 12.10 -31.56 2.44
N PHE A 10 13.34 -31.44 2.89
CA PHE A 10 13.96 -30.15 3.14
C PHE A 10 13.99 -29.22 1.90
N PRO A 11 14.25 -29.70 0.67
CA PRO A 11 14.12 -28.87 -0.54
C PRO A 11 12.71 -28.31 -0.75
N LEU A 12 11.67 -29.12 -0.44
CA LEU A 12 10.28 -28.70 -0.55
C LEU A 12 9.97 -27.59 0.46
N MET A 13 10.44 -27.72 1.72
CA MET A 13 10.24 -26.69 2.75
C MET A 13 10.80 -25.31 2.33
N ARG A 14 11.91 -25.30 1.57
CA ARG A 14 12.52 -24.05 1.08
C ARG A 14 11.78 -23.41 -0.09
N CYS A 15 10.71 -24.03 -0.56
CA CYS A 15 9.83 -23.50 -1.60
C CYS A 15 8.47 -23.06 -1.03
N LEU A 16 8.23 -23.23 0.28
CA LEU A 16 6.99 -22.82 0.95
C LEU A 16 7.17 -21.45 1.63
N PRO A 17 6.11 -20.64 1.75
CA PRO A 17 6.14 -19.38 2.50
C PRO A 17 6.51 -19.62 3.97
N MET A 18 6.89 -18.57 4.68
CA MET A 18 7.26 -18.69 6.08
C MET A 18 6.03 -18.77 6.98
N CYS A 19 5.02 -17.94 6.71
CA CYS A 19 3.86 -17.75 7.57
C CYS A 19 2.85 -18.88 7.48
N ASP A 20 2.46 -19.24 6.26
CA ASP A 20 1.43 -20.23 5.94
C ASP A 20 1.83 -20.98 4.62
N LEU A 21 1.04 -21.95 4.18
CA LEU A 21 1.06 -22.50 2.83
C LEU A 21 0.47 -21.53 1.80
N GLU A 22 -0.54 -20.74 2.19
CA GLU A 22 -0.98 -19.59 1.41
C GLU A 22 -0.04 -18.41 1.68
N ALA A 23 0.59 -17.87 0.63
CA ALA A 23 1.51 -16.76 0.82
C ALA A 23 0.77 -15.50 1.24
N SER A 24 1.28 -14.83 2.25
CA SER A 24 0.72 -13.55 2.64
C SER A 24 1.09 -12.43 1.66
N ILE A 25 0.23 -11.43 1.56
CA ILE A 25 0.50 -10.23 0.76
C ILE A 25 1.34 -9.25 1.57
N LEU A 26 2.52 -8.90 1.06
CA LEU A 26 3.44 -7.92 1.63
C LEU A 26 3.07 -6.48 1.27
N GLY A 27 2.52 -6.26 0.08
CA GLY A 27 2.12 -4.94 -0.34
C GLY A 27 1.26 -4.91 -1.61
N PHE A 28 0.41 -3.89 -1.69
CA PHE A 28 -0.46 -3.61 -2.83
C PHE A 28 0.01 -2.36 -3.54
N VAL A 29 0.19 -2.46 -4.85
CA VAL A 29 0.49 -1.32 -5.71
C VAL A 29 -0.72 -0.99 -6.57
N SER A 30 -1.30 0.18 -6.32
CA SER A 30 -2.52 0.72 -6.93
C SER A 30 -2.21 1.92 -7.84
N GLY A 31 -3.24 2.55 -8.42
CA GLY A 31 -3.09 3.76 -9.25
C GLY A 31 -2.97 3.50 -10.76
N TRP A 32 -3.09 2.25 -11.21
CA TRP A 32 -2.96 1.87 -12.62
C TRP A 32 -4.20 2.20 -13.47
N HIS A 33 -5.38 2.25 -12.86
CA HIS A 33 -6.65 2.52 -13.52
C HIS A 33 -7.56 3.34 -12.61
N GLU A 34 -8.32 4.27 -13.19
CA GLU A 34 -9.33 5.00 -12.42
C GLU A 34 -10.41 4.04 -11.89
N PRO A 35 -10.78 4.15 -10.60
CA PRO A 35 -11.93 3.42 -10.08
C PRO A 35 -13.19 3.87 -10.82
N ASN A 36 -13.95 2.91 -11.35
CA ASN A 36 -15.35 3.15 -11.71
C ASN A 36 -16.28 2.49 -10.68
N ALA A 37 -17.56 2.85 -10.72
CA ALA A 37 -18.56 2.42 -9.74
C ALA A 37 -18.65 0.88 -9.58
N THR A 38 -18.27 0.11 -10.60
CA THR A 38 -18.29 -1.36 -10.60
C THR A 38 -16.96 -2.00 -10.20
N THR A 39 -15.86 -1.25 -10.16
CA THR A 39 -14.51 -1.77 -9.85
C THR A 39 -13.92 -1.22 -8.54
N LYS A 40 -14.69 -0.43 -7.78
CA LYS A 40 -14.25 0.19 -6.51
C LYS A 40 -13.62 -0.81 -5.51
N TYR A 41 -14.10 -2.06 -5.49
CA TYR A 41 -13.61 -3.12 -4.59
C TYR A 41 -12.74 -4.17 -5.29
N THR A 42 -12.55 -4.06 -6.61
CA THR A 42 -11.87 -5.05 -7.45
C THR A 42 -10.79 -4.39 -8.33
N GLN A 43 -10.24 -3.27 -7.86
CA GLN A 43 -9.18 -2.58 -8.59
C GLN A 43 -8.02 -3.55 -8.84
N PRO A 44 -7.54 -3.65 -10.08
CA PRO A 44 -6.40 -4.47 -10.39
C PRO A 44 -5.14 -3.89 -9.72
N ASN A 45 -4.70 -4.56 -8.66
CA ASN A 45 -3.47 -4.23 -7.94
C ASN A 45 -2.36 -5.21 -8.33
N ILE A 46 -1.13 -4.70 -8.34
CA ILE A 46 0.06 -5.55 -8.34
C ILE A 46 0.35 -5.90 -6.89
N CYS A 47 0.44 -7.20 -6.59
CA CYS A 47 0.67 -7.69 -5.23
C CYS A 47 2.11 -8.16 -5.10
N TRP A 48 2.84 -7.59 -4.13
CA TRP A 48 4.07 -8.16 -3.63
C TRP A 48 3.73 -9.25 -2.63
N MET A 49 4.15 -10.47 -2.92
CA MET A 49 3.85 -11.67 -2.14
C MET A 49 5.04 -12.05 -1.26
N GLU A 50 4.74 -12.66 -0.12
CA GLU A 50 5.72 -13.29 0.75
C GLU A 50 6.55 -14.31 -0.03
N PRO A 51 7.89 -14.28 0.07
CA PRO A 51 8.74 -15.30 -0.55
C PRO A 51 8.80 -16.61 0.24
N PRO A 52 9.45 -17.64 -0.31
CA PRO A 52 9.82 -18.79 0.48
C PRO A 52 10.72 -18.45 1.65
N ALA A 53 10.67 -19.32 2.65
CA ALA A 53 11.55 -19.26 3.79
C ALA A 53 13.04 -19.13 3.37
N GLY A 54 13.70 -18.11 3.92
CA GLY A 54 15.12 -17.83 3.67
C GLY A 54 15.45 -17.08 2.37
N VAL A 55 14.49 -16.82 1.46
CA VAL A 55 14.76 -16.11 0.19
C VAL A 55 14.73 -14.58 0.35
N ARG A 56 13.94 -14.05 1.32
CA ARG A 56 13.88 -12.63 1.72
C ARG A 56 13.70 -11.60 0.58
N ARG A 57 13.13 -12.01 -0.55
CA ARG A 57 12.87 -11.14 -1.71
C ARG A 57 11.41 -11.27 -2.14
N PRO A 58 10.58 -10.21 -2.08
CA PRO A 58 9.16 -10.33 -2.42
C PRO A 58 8.93 -10.93 -3.82
N HIS A 59 7.89 -11.74 -3.94
CA HIS A 59 7.49 -12.37 -5.20
C HIS A 59 6.30 -11.66 -5.83
N VAL A 60 6.02 -11.95 -7.10
CA VAL A 60 4.90 -11.37 -7.84
C VAL A 60 4.37 -12.40 -8.84
N ASP A 61 3.07 -12.40 -9.11
CA ASP A 61 2.49 -13.06 -10.29
C ASP A 61 2.88 -12.23 -11.53
N PRO A 62 3.84 -12.71 -12.35
CA PRO A 62 4.37 -11.92 -13.45
C PRO A 62 3.34 -11.73 -14.57
N VAL A 63 2.40 -12.66 -14.75
CA VAL A 63 1.38 -12.58 -15.81
C VAL A 63 0.33 -11.56 -15.43
N LYS A 64 -0.22 -11.65 -14.21
CA LYS A 64 -1.21 -10.69 -13.71
C LYS A 64 -0.62 -9.29 -13.64
N ALA A 65 0.57 -9.12 -13.04
CA ALA A 65 1.19 -7.81 -12.90
C ALA A 65 1.52 -7.16 -14.25
N THR A 66 2.10 -7.91 -15.20
CA THR A 66 2.40 -7.38 -16.54
C THR A 66 1.13 -7.05 -17.32
N THR A 67 0.06 -7.84 -17.16
CA THR A 67 -1.25 -7.53 -17.76
C THR A 67 -1.78 -6.18 -17.27
N ILE A 68 -1.66 -5.88 -15.98
CA ILE A 68 -2.08 -4.60 -15.39
C ILE A 68 -1.29 -3.44 -16.00
N LEU A 69 0.03 -3.56 -16.07
CA LEU A 69 0.89 -2.52 -16.62
C LEU A 69 0.63 -2.27 -18.11
N LEU A 70 0.47 -3.33 -18.92
CA LEU A 70 0.16 -3.19 -20.34
C LEU A 70 -1.22 -2.55 -20.56
N ARG A 71 -2.20 -2.87 -19.72
CA ARG A 71 -3.52 -2.22 -19.77
C ARG A 71 -3.44 -0.75 -19.40
N HIS A 72 -2.62 -0.39 -18.41
CA HIS A 72 -2.37 1.00 -18.04
C HIS A 72 -1.79 1.79 -19.23
N GLN A 73 -0.96 1.17 -20.07
CA GLN A 73 -0.47 1.73 -21.34
C GLN A 73 -1.47 1.71 -22.51
N GLY A 74 -2.76 1.44 -22.24
CA GLY A 74 -3.82 1.45 -23.24
C GLY A 74 -3.94 0.18 -24.09
N LYS A 75 -3.30 -0.95 -23.71
CA LYS A 75 -3.58 -2.24 -24.37
C LYS A 75 -4.94 -2.79 -23.95
N GLU A 76 -5.67 -3.34 -24.91
CA GLU A 76 -6.91 -4.08 -24.66
C GLU A 76 -6.62 -5.32 -23.78
N ARG A 77 -7.59 -5.74 -22.95
CA ARG A 77 -7.42 -6.76 -21.90
C ARG A 77 -6.87 -8.08 -22.44
N ASP A 78 -7.46 -8.65 -23.48
CA ASP A 78 -7.07 -9.97 -24.00
C ASP A 78 -5.70 -9.88 -24.68
N LYS A 79 -5.44 -8.78 -25.38
CA LYS A 79 -4.12 -8.51 -25.96
C LYS A 79 -3.05 -8.32 -24.90
N ALA A 80 -3.35 -7.62 -23.81
CA ALA A 80 -2.45 -7.42 -22.69
C ALA A 80 -2.11 -8.75 -22.01
N LEU A 81 -3.11 -9.60 -21.79
CA LEU A 81 -2.93 -10.94 -21.21
C LEU A 81 -2.05 -11.82 -22.10
N ALA A 82 -2.33 -11.87 -23.41
CA ALA A 82 -1.53 -12.67 -24.36
C ALA A 82 -0.07 -12.22 -24.42
N LEU A 83 0.18 -10.90 -24.38
CA LEU A 83 1.53 -10.35 -24.33
C LEU A 83 2.23 -10.66 -22.99
N ALA A 84 1.54 -10.50 -21.87
CA ALA A 84 2.07 -10.84 -20.55
C ALA A 84 2.46 -12.34 -20.45
N GLN A 85 1.63 -13.23 -21.00
CA GLN A 85 1.94 -14.65 -21.13
C GLN A 85 3.17 -14.90 -22.00
N ALA A 86 3.33 -14.17 -23.11
CA ALA A 86 4.50 -14.29 -23.97
C ALA A 86 5.79 -13.82 -23.28
N HIS A 87 5.74 -12.71 -22.54
CA HIS A 87 6.86 -12.24 -21.71
C HIS A 87 7.26 -13.28 -20.66
N TYR A 88 6.26 -13.80 -19.92
CA TYR A 88 6.54 -14.82 -18.92
C TYR A 88 7.09 -16.11 -19.54
N ALA A 89 6.53 -16.57 -20.67
CA ALA A 89 7.03 -17.74 -21.39
C ALA A 89 8.49 -17.57 -21.86
N ALA A 90 8.92 -16.35 -22.19
CA ALA A 90 10.30 -16.06 -22.55
C ALA A 90 11.24 -16.03 -21.32
N LEU A 91 10.77 -15.54 -20.17
CA LEU A 91 11.55 -15.47 -18.93
C LEU A 91 11.66 -16.83 -18.22
N ARG A 92 10.57 -17.60 -18.20
CA ARG A 92 10.41 -18.83 -17.41
C ARG A 92 11.54 -19.85 -17.56
N PRO A 93 12.11 -20.14 -18.76
CA PRO A 93 13.20 -21.10 -18.90
C PRO A 93 14.50 -20.72 -18.17
N ALA A 94 14.68 -19.44 -17.84
CA ALA A 94 15.86 -18.93 -17.13
C ALA A 94 15.71 -18.99 -15.60
N LEU A 95 14.58 -19.46 -15.09
CA LEU A 95 14.27 -19.51 -13.66
C LEU A 95 14.40 -20.94 -13.11
N GLN A 96 15.01 -21.06 -11.94
CA GLN A 96 15.07 -22.32 -11.19
C GLN A 96 13.72 -22.61 -10.52
N VAL A 97 13.45 -23.87 -10.16
CA VAL A 97 12.19 -24.28 -9.48
C VAL A 97 11.91 -23.44 -8.23
N ILE A 98 12.94 -23.19 -7.41
CA ILE A 98 12.84 -22.36 -6.20
C ILE A 98 12.54 -20.88 -6.48
N GLU A 99 12.63 -20.43 -7.73
CA GLU A 99 12.31 -19.07 -8.18
C GLU A 99 10.95 -19.00 -8.91
N ARG A 100 10.27 -20.14 -9.16
CA ARG A 100 8.96 -20.19 -9.84
C ARG A 100 7.95 -21.00 -9.02
N ILE A 101 7.30 -20.30 -8.12
CA ILE A 101 6.66 -20.90 -6.96
C ILE A 101 5.17 -20.87 -7.16
N ARG A 102 4.47 -21.95 -6.82
CA ARG A 102 3.01 -21.92 -6.70
C ARG A 102 2.68 -21.96 -5.22
N TYR A 103 1.90 -20.98 -4.78
CA TYR A 103 1.38 -20.96 -3.42
C TYR A 103 0.10 -21.79 -3.37
N LEU A 104 -0.21 -22.36 -2.20
CA LEU A 104 -1.52 -22.95 -2.01
C LEU A 104 -2.54 -21.83 -2.12
N ASP A 105 -3.52 -22.02 -3.00
CA ASP A 105 -4.76 -21.27 -3.04
C ASP A 105 -5.85 -22.28 -2.74
N GLU A 106 -6.55 -22.07 -1.63
CA GLU A 106 -7.62 -22.94 -1.13
C GLU A 106 -8.89 -22.91 -2.00
N PHE A 107 -8.86 -22.13 -3.08
CA PHE A 107 -9.97 -21.96 -4.00
C PHE A 107 -9.58 -22.32 -5.44
N GLU A 108 -8.31 -22.15 -5.81
CA GLU A 108 -7.79 -22.41 -7.15
C GLU A 108 -6.64 -23.45 -7.16
N PRO A 109 -6.89 -24.72 -7.54
CA PRO A 109 -5.84 -25.75 -7.61
C PRO A 109 -4.74 -25.46 -8.64
N ASP A 110 -5.04 -24.65 -9.65
CA ASP A 110 -4.13 -24.30 -10.72
C ASP A 110 -3.55 -22.88 -10.56
N SER A 111 -3.34 -22.47 -9.29
CA SER A 111 -2.82 -21.16 -8.88
C SER A 111 -1.55 -20.76 -9.66
N PRO A 112 -1.38 -19.47 -10.04
CA PRO A 112 -0.30 -19.05 -10.92
C PRO A 112 1.10 -19.20 -10.30
N GLU A 113 2.11 -19.31 -11.17
CA GLU A 113 3.52 -19.21 -10.74
C GLU A 113 3.83 -17.77 -10.33
N HIS A 114 4.55 -17.64 -9.22
CA HIS A 114 5.08 -16.40 -8.68
C HIS A 114 6.61 -16.42 -8.76
N ILE A 115 7.22 -15.28 -9.08
CA ILE A 115 8.66 -15.15 -9.27
C ILE A 115 9.23 -13.98 -8.46
N PRO A 116 10.54 -13.96 -8.14
CA PRO A 116 11.17 -12.83 -7.49
C PRO A 116 10.93 -11.51 -8.25
N GLY A 117 10.49 -10.48 -7.54
CA GLY A 117 10.12 -9.19 -8.13
C GLY A 117 11.28 -8.49 -8.85
N ASP A 118 12.50 -8.64 -8.35
CA ASP A 118 13.72 -8.12 -8.99
C ASP A 118 13.93 -8.74 -10.38
N ARG A 119 13.80 -10.07 -10.50
CA ARG A 119 13.93 -10.80 -11.78
C ARG A 119 12.86 -10.39 -12.78
N TRP A 120 11.64 -10.17 -12.30
CA TRP A 120 10.54 -9.66 -13.13
C TRP A 120 10.83 -8.25 -13.65
N LEU A 121 11.21 -7.32 -12.78
CA LEU A 121 11.49 -5.93 -13.14
C LEU A 121 12.68 -5.80 -14.09
N ASP A 122 13.76 -6.55 -13.87
CA ASP A 122 14.91 -6.60 -14.75
C ASP A 122 14.53 -7.07 -16.16
N HIS A 123 13.64 -8.07 -16.26
CA HIS A 123 13.14 -8.54 -17.54
C HIS A 123 12.29 -7.48 -18.24
N LEU A 124 11.35 -6.84 -17.54
CA LEU A 124 10.51 -5.79 -18.13
C LEU A 124 11.35 -4.61 -18.65
N GLN A 125 12.36 -4.20 -17.88
CA GLN A 125 13.28 -3.15 -18.27
C GLN A 125 14.12 -3.55 -19.48
N ALA A 126 14.70 -4.75 -19.49
CA ALA A 126 15.50 -5.23 -20.62
C ALA A 126 14.70 -5.45 -21.92
N GLN A 127 13.38 -5.53 -21.84
CA GLN A 127 12.48 -5.65 -22.99
C GLN A 127 11.79 -4.33 -23.36
N ASP A 128 12.14 -3.21 -22.71
CA ASP A 128 11.47 -1.92 -22.87
C ASP A 128 9.94 -2.03 -22.78
N CYS A 129 9.45 -2.91 -21.90
CA CYS A 129 8.03 -3.24 -21.80
C CYS A 129 7.22 -2.09 -21.17
N VAL A 130 7.81 -1.39 -20.21
CA VAL A 130 7.22 -0.24 -19.52
C VAL A 130 8.22 0.90 -19.36
N SER A 131 7.74 2.10 -19.05
CA SER A 131 8.60 3.27 -18.88
C SER A 131 9.53 3.12 -17.67
N ASP A 132 10.69 3.79 -17.72
CA ASP A 132 11.67 3.77 -16.64
C ASP A 132 11.11 4.31 -15.32
N ASP A 133 10.17 5.27 -15.36
CA ASP A 133 9.53 5.81 -14.16
C ASP A 133 8.67 4.77 -13.44
N VAL A 134 7.94 3.93 -14.20
CA VAL A 134 7.18 2.80 -13.64
C VAL A 134 8.12 1.76 -13.04
N ILE A 135 9.23 1.43 -13.71
CA ILE A 135 10.24 0.50 -13.17
C ILE A 135 10.85 1.06 -11.88
N ARG A 136 11.24 2.34 -11.87
CA ARG A 136 11.85 2.99 -10.70
C ARG A 136 10.90 2.98 -9.52
N PHE A 137 9.64 3.34 -9.73
CA PHE A 137 8.60 3.30 -8.71
C PHE A 137 8.42 1.89 -8.16
N LEU A 138 8.24 0.89 -9.03
CA LEU A 138 8.06 -0.51 -8.59
C LEU A 138 9.27 -1.04 -7.80
N ARG A 139 10.51 -0.69 -8.19
CA ARG A 139 11.72 -1.04 -7.41
C ARG A 139 11.69 -0.43 -6.02
N LYS A 140 11.31 0.85 -5.86
CA LYS A 140 11.14 1.47 -4.54
C LYS A 140 10.08 0.74 -3.70
N THR A 141 8.96 0.34 -4.29
CA THR A 141 7.92 -0.43 -3.55
C THR A 141 8.40 -1.83 -3.16
N LEU A 142 9.22 -2.48 -4.00
CA LEU A 142 9.83 -3.78 -3.70
C LEU A 142 10.80 -3.69 -2.50
N ASP A 143 11.65 -2.66 -2.50
CA ASP A 143 12.56 -2.37 -1.39
C ASP A 143 11.78 -2.06 -0.11
N ALA A 144 10.75 -1.21 -0.20
CA ALA A 144 9.89 -0.89 0.93
C ALA A 144 9.25 -2.14 1.53
N CYS A 145 8.66 -3.03 0.72
CA CYS A 145 8.08 -4.31 1.17
C CYS A 145 9.08 -5.22 1.91
N THR A 146 10.36 -5.13 1.58
CA THR A 146 11.40 -5.92 2.25
C THR A 146 11.70 -5.39 3.66
N GLU A 147 11.50 -4.10 3.87
CA GLU A 147 11.82 -3.40 5.11
C GLU A 147 10.62 -3.09 6.01
N LEU A 148 9.39 -3.17 5.49
CA LEU A 148 8.17 -2.99 6.27
C LEU A 148 8.12 -4.00 7.40
N THR A 149 7.83 -3.53 8.63
CA THR A 149 7.65 -4.40 9.78
C THR A 149 6.27 -5.05 9.75
N ALA A 150 6.09 -5.97 8.81
CA ALA A 150 4.80 -6.54 8.52
C ALA A 150 4.46 -7.67 9.51
N TYR A 151 5.43 -8.51 9.88
CA TYR A 151 5.20 -9.79 10.54
C TYR A 151 5.20 -9.68 12.06
N GLU A 152 4.09 -10.01 12.73
CA GLU A 152 4.06 -10.16 14.19
C GLU A 152 4.61 -11.52 14.61
N HIS A 153 5.66 -11.53 15.44
CA HIS A 153 6.28 -12.80 15.85
C HIS A 153 5.46 -13.49 16.95
N PRO A 154 5.06 -14.77 16.80
CA PRO A 154 4.18 -15.44 17.76
C PRO A 154 4.79 -15.55 19.17
N ASP A 155 6.11 -15.75 19.23
CA ASP A 155 6.85 -15.87 20.50
C ASP A 155 7.22 -14.51 21.14
N PHE A 156 7.04 -13.39 20.42
CA PHE A 156 7.34 -12.05 20.93
C PHE A 156 6.18 -11.08 20.63
N PRO A 157 5.05 -11.20 21.35
CA PRO A 157 3.89 -10.33 21.15
C PRO A 157 4.28 -8.85 21.22
N GLY A 158 3.82 -8.05 20.25
CA GLY A 158 4.13 -6.62 20.17
C GLY A 158 5.45 -6.27 19.49
N ARG A 159 6.28 -7.24 19.08
CA ARG A 159 7.41 -6.99 18.16
C ARG A 159 7.04 -7.42 16.75
N ARG A 160 7.13 -6.48 15.81
CA ARG A 160 7.06 -6.78 14.38
C ARG A 160 8.45 -6.92 13.78
N LEU A 161 8.56 -7.83 12.82
CA LEU A 161 9.76 -8.10 12.06
C LEU A 161 9.54 -7.70 10.60
N SER A 162 10.57 -7.13 10.00
CA SER A 162 10.64 -7.01 8.55
C SER A 162 10.99 -8.35 7.90
N LEU A 163 10.74 -8.45 6.59
CA LEU A 163 11.13 -9.63 5.81
C LEU A 163 12.64 -9.93 5.94
N SER A 164 13.46 -8.88 6.04
CA SER A 164 14.91 -9.00 6.20
C SER A 164 15.35 -9.60 7.55
N GLU A 165 14.53 -9.43 8.60
CA GLU A 165 14.81 -9.90 9.96
C GLU A 165 14.24 -11.28 10.25
N LEU A 166 13.42 -11.82 9.33
CA LEU A 166 12.82 -13.13 9.53
C LEU A 166 13.86 -14.27 9.57
N PRO A 167 13.60 -15.33 10.35
CA PRO A 167 14.47 -16.50 10.38
C PRO A 167 14.59 -17.18 9.02
N GLU A 168 15.70 -17.90 8.80
CA GLU A 168 15.90 -18.66 7.56
C GLU A 168 14.94 -19.85 7.42
N GLN A 169 14.42 -20.36 8.54
CA GLN A 169 13.48 -21.48 8.59
C GLN A 169 12.17 -21.01 9.24
N PRO A 170 11.01 -21.59 8.85
CA PRO A 170 9.75 -21.31 9.49
C PRO A 170 9.81 -21.61 11.00
N PRO A 171 9.24 -20.75 11.87
CA PRO A 171 9.13 -21.05 13.29
C PRO A 171 8.17 -22.24 13.52
N ALA A 172 8.29 -22.87 14.68
CA ALA A 172 7.53 -24.07 15.03
C ALA A 172 6.00 -23.87 14.94
N THR A 173 5.52 -22.68 15.29
CA THR A 173 4.10 -22.29 15.23
C THR A 173 3.57 -22.17 13.80
N SER A 174 4.41 -21.75 12.86
CA SER A 174 4.03 -21.62 11.45
C SER A 174 3.97 -22.95 10.71
N LEU A 175 4.55 -24.03 11.24
CA LEU A 175 4.50 -25.36 10.62
C LEU A 175 3.13 -26.05 10.78
N ILE A 176 2.23 -25.50 11.59
CA ILE A 176 0.84 -25.94 11.71
C ILE A 176 -0.08 -24.99 10.95
N GLN A 177 -1.13 -25.52 10.35
CA GLN A 177 -2.13 -24.82 9.56
C GLN A 177 -3.52 -25.07 10.08
N PHE A 178 -4.30 -23.99 10.15
CA PHE A 178 -5.74 -24.07 10.27
C PHE A 178 -6.32 -24.45 8.91
N GLN A 179 -7.17 -25.47 8.86
CA GLN A 179 -7.74 -25.96 7.61
C GLN A 179 -9.22 -26.30 7.82
N PRO A 180 -10.15 -25.37 7.55
CA PRO A 180 -11.58 -25.59 7.67
C PRO A 180 -12.07 -26.38 6.45
N GLY A 181 -11.82 -27.70 6.45
CA GLY A 181 -12.28 -28.59 5.38
C GLY A 181 -11.34 -28.71 4.17
N CYS A 182 -11.86 -29.16 3.03
CA CYS A 182 -11.05 -29.50 1.86
C CYS A 182 -10.59 -28.24 1.08
N PRO A 183 -9.29 -28.06 0.78
CA PRO A 183 -8.75 -26.88 0.11
C PRO A 183 -9.15 -26.76 -1.36
N TRP A 184 -9.96 -27.65 -1.94
CA TRP A 184 -10.52 -27.48 -3.30
C TRP A 184 -11.89 -28.16 -3.37
N GLY A 185 -12.79 -27.82 -2.44
CA GLY A 185 -14.18 -28.32 -2.40
C GLY A 185 -14.84 -28.35 -3.79
N ALA A 186 -15.87 -29.21 -3.95
CA ALA A 186 -16.61 -29.36 -5.20
C ALA A 186 -17.00 -27.99 -5.78
N ASP A 187 -16.90 -27.87 -7.10
CA ASP A 187 -16.84 -26.62 -7.86
C ASP A 187 -17.76 -25.50 -7.34
N TYR A 188 -17.18 -24.30 -7.29
CA TYR A 188 -17.66 -23.02 -6.77
C TYR A 188 -19.08 -22.52 -7.14
N CYS A 189 -19.90 -23.31 -7.83
CA CYS A 189 -21.26 -22.95 -8.19
C CYS A 189 -22.34 -23.46 -7.21
N ASP A 190 -22.04 -24.41 -6.33
CA ASP A 190 -23.05 -25.02 -5.46
C ASP A 190 -22.70 -24.90 -3.98
N LEU A 191 -22.98 -23.73 -3.39
CA LEU A 191 -23.05 -23.56 -1.93
C LEU A 191 -24.07 -24.55 -1.28
N GLU A 192 -24.99 -25.13 -2.06
CA GLU A 192 -25.88 -26.21 -1.64
C GLU A 192 -25.19 -27.60 -1.60
N GLU A 193 -24.10 -27.83 -2.34
CA GLU A 193 -23.35 -29.10 -2.31
C GLU A 193 -22.25 -29.15 -1.22
N ILE A 194 -21.84 -28.01 -0.65
CA ILE A 194 -21.07 -28.01 0.61
C ILE A 194 -21.89 -28.65 1.73
N THR A 195 -23.22 -28.52 1.66
CA THR A 195 -24.18 -29.22 2.53
C THR A 195 -24.49 -30.68 2.10
N GLU A 196 -24.10 -31.12 0.90
CA GLU A 196 -24.35 -32.48 0.39
C GLU A 196 -23.05 -33.27 0.04
N GLY A 197 -22.13 -33.36 0.99
CA GLY A 197 -21.55 -34.65 1.41
C GLY A 197 -20.43 -35.33 0.59
N ALA A 198 -20.20 -35.03 -0.69
CA ALA A 198 -19.24 -35.79 -1.51
C ALA A 198 -17.76 -35.45 -1.21
N ALA A 199 -17.45 -34.15 -1.02
CA ALA A 199 -16.12 -33.71 -0.55
C ALA A 199 -15.93 -34.00 0.95
N THR A 200 -17.03 -34.06 1.71
CA THR A 200 -17.06 -34.31 3.16
C THR A 200 -16.65 -35.73 3.51
N ALA A 201 -17.20 -36.75 2.83
CA ALA A 201 -16.91 -38.14 3.18
C ALA A 201 -15.45 -38.54 2.91
N ASN A 202 -14.86 -38.05 1.80
CA ASN A 202 -13.46 -38.31 1.49
C ASN A 202 -12.52 -37.57 2.45
N TRP A 203 -12.88 -36.33 2.85
CA TRP A 203 -12.16 -35.57 3.85
C TRP A 203 -12.21 -36.25 5.22
N LEU A 204 -13.40 -36.61 5.72
CA LEU A 204 -13.58 -37.34 6.98
C LEU A 204 -12.84 -38.68 6.99
N LYS A 205 -12.92 -39.42 5.88
CA LYS A 205 -12.17 -40.68 5.71
C LYS A 205 -10.66 -40.42 5.78
N TRP A 206 -10.18 -39.39 5.10
CA TRP A 206 -8.76 -39.05 5.13
C TRP A 206 -8.28 -38.66 6.53
N ARG A 207 -9.06 -37.84 7.27
CA ARG A 207 -8.82 -37.50 8.69
C ARG A 207 -8.63 -38.77 9.52
N ALA A 208 -9.58 -39.71 9.42
CA ALA A 208 -9.52 -40.97 10.14
C ALA A 208 -8.30 -41.83 9.73
N ASP A 209 -8.01 -41.90 8.42
CA ASP A 209 -6.87 -42.65 7.89
C ASP A 209 -5.51 -42.05 8.32
N GLN A 210 -5.44 -40.76 8.65
CA GLN A 210 -4.20 -40.10 9.13
C GLN A 210 -3.96 -40.25 10.63
N GLN A 211 -4.98 -40.57 11.45
CA GLN A 211 -4.80 -40.68 12.91
C GLN A 211 -3.70 -41.66 13.34
N PRO A 212 -3.60 -42.89 12.77
CA PRO A 212 -2.52 -43.81 13.15
C PRO A 212 -1.13 -43.28 12.78
N ILE A 213 -1.03 -42.50 11.71
CA ILE A 213 0.22 -41.89 11.25
C ILE A 213 0.61 -40.75 12.19
N ALA A 214 -0.35 -39.88 12.52
CA ALA A 214 -0.14 -38.80 13.48
C ALA A 214 0.32 -39.34 14.85
N ALA A 215 -0.30 -40.43 15.34
CA ALA A 215 0.10 -41.09 16.58
C ALA A 215 1.52 -41.67 16.50
N ALA A 216 1.93 -42.20 15.34
CA ALA A 216 3.29 -42.70 15.15
C ALA A 216 4.34 -41.57 15.15
N ILE A 217 4.01 -40.43 14.52
CA ILE A 217 4.85 -39.23 14.52
C ILE A 217 4.97 -38.67 15.94
N GLU A 218 3.84 -38.55 16.66
CA GLU A 218 3.81 -38.09 18.05
C GLU A 218 4.63 -39.00 18.97
N ALA A 219 4.47 -40.33 18.85
CA ALA A 219 5.25 -41.28 19.64
C ALA A 219 6.77 -41.17 19.37
N ARG A 220 7.16 -40.73 18.17
CA ARG A 220 8.56 -40.59 17.75
C ARG A 220 9.19 -39.27 18.20
N TRP A 221 8.49 -38.16 18.04
CA TRP A 221 9.03 -36.80 18.22
C TRP A 221 8.42 -36.03 19.38
N GLY A 222 7.40 -36.57 20.03
CA GLY A 222 6.75 -36.00 21.21
C GLY A 222 5.80 -34.84 20.94
N GLN A 223 5.46 -34.58 19.67
CA GLN A 223 4.52 -33.53 19.25
C GLN A 223 3.51 -34.11 18.26
N ALA A 224 2.22 -33.82 18.47
CA ALA A 224 1.15 -34.28 17.60
C ALA A 224 1.09 -33.43 16.32
N PRO A 225 1.24 -34.00 15.11
CA PRO A 225 1.19 -33.24 13.87
C PRO A 225 -0.23 -32.89 13.43
N MET A 226 -1.23 -33.22 14.25
CA MET A 226 -2.65 -33.09 13.93
C MET A 226 -3.44 -32.92 15.22
N TYR A 227 -4.36 -31.95 15.24
CA TYR A 227 -5.39 -31.78 16.24
C TYR A 227 -6.74 -31.73 15.53
N LEU A 228 -7.70 -32.48 16.06
CA LEU A 228 -9.06 -32.56 15.54
C LEU A 228 -10.00 -32.14 16.67
N ALA A 229 -10.81 -31.10 16.43
CA ALA A 229 -11.71 -30.55 17.46
C ALA A 229 -12.93 -31.45 17.65
N ASP A 230 -13.73 -31.64 16.60
CA ASP A 230 -14.81 -32.61 16.50
C ASP A 230 -14.62 -33.50 15.25
N MET A 231 -14.64 -34.82 15.48
CA MET A 231 -14.50 -35.83 14.43
C MET A 231 -15.72 -35.92 13.51
N ASP A 232 -16.89 -35.55 14.03
CA ASP A 232 -18.16 -35.63 13.31
C ASP A 232 -18.50 -34.33 12.58
N ASP A 233 -17.79 -33.23 12.88
CA ASP A 233 -17.90 -31.95 12.18
C ASP A 233 -16.72 -31.76 11.18
N PRO A 234 -16.99 -31.72 9.87
CA PRO A 234 -15.98 -31.54 8.83
C PRO A 234 -15.47 -30.09 8.68
N LEU A 235 -16.11 -29.11 9.31
CA LEU A 235 -15.80 -27.68 9.24
C LEU A 235 -15.25 -27.11 10.56
N ASP A 236 -14.92 -27.99 11.51
CA ASP A 236 -14.46 -27.58 12.85
C ASP A 236 -13.01 -27.07 12.84
N ASP A 237 -12.57 -26.57 14.00
CA ASP A 237 -11.27 -25.92 14.21
C ASP A 237 -10.07 -26.90 14.20
N ASP A 238 -9.94 -27.66 13.11
CA ASP A 238 -8.85 -28.60 12.88
C ASP A 238 -7.52 -27.90 12.58
N LEU A 239 -6.44 -28.49 13.10
CA LEU A 239 -5.08 -28.02 12.91
C LEU A 239 -4.20 -29.15 12.40
N PHE A 240 -3.49 -28.92 11.29
CA PHE A 240 -2.63 -29.92 10.67
C PHE A 240 -1.23 -29.38 10.43
N HIS A 241 -0.22 -30.22 10.62
CA HIS A 241 1.11 -29.94 10.10
C HIS A 241 1.04 -29.76 8.58
N ARG A 242 1.78 -28.78 8.02
CA ARG A 242 1.78 -28.45 6.59
C ARG A 242 1.91 -29.66 5.68
N PHE A 243 2.76 -30.63 6.03
CA PHE A 243 2.93 -31.85 5.24
C PHE A 243 1.67 -32.71 5.12
N LEU A 244 0.81 -32.74 6.15
CA LEU A 244 -0.47 -33.43 6.08
C LEU A 244 -1.43 -32.71 5.11
N VAL A 245 -1.45 -31.37 5.13
CA VAL A 245 -2.22 -30.57 4.16
C VAL A 245 -1.72 -30.79 2.73
N LEU A 246 -0.40 -30.79 2.51
CA LEU A 246 0.19 -31.09 1.20
C LEU A 246 -0.12 -32.53 0.75
N HIS A 247 -0.12 -33.49 1.67
CA HIS A 247 -0.51 -34.87 1.38
C HIS A 247 -1.98 -34.95 0.95
N TRP A 248 -2.84 -34.18 1.61
CA TRP A 248 -4.25 -34.07 1.24
C TRP A 248 -4.42 -33.47 -0.16
N CYS A 249 -3.71 -32.39 -0.49
CA CYS A 249 -3.67 -31.81 -1.84
C CYS A 249 -3.28 -32.88 -2.89
N CYS A 250 -2.20 -33.63 -2.63
CA CYS A 250 -1.74 -34.73 -3.48
C CYS A 250 -2.75 -35.89 -3.61
N THR A 251 -3.70 -36.00 -2.68
CA THR A 251 -4.74 -37.03 -2.69
C THR A 251 -6.00 -36.56 -3.40
N CYS A 252 -6.37 -35.29 -3.21
CA CYS A 252 -7.62 -34.73 -3.69
C CYS A 252 -7.59 -34.43 -5.19
N LYS A 253 -6.62 -33.63 -5.66
CA LYS A 253 -6.45 -33.29 -7.09
C LYS A 253 -5.00 -33.56 -7.53
N PRO A 254 -4.62 -34.82 -7.78
CA PRO A 254 -3.25 -35.20 -8.10
C PRO A 254 -2.71 -34.57 -9.39
N ASP A 255 -3.59 -34.21 -10.32
CA ASP A 255 -3.23 -33.63 -11.62
C ASP A 255 -3.11 -32.10 -11.60
N ALA A 256 -3.46 -31.44 -10.48
CA ALA A 256 -3.40 -30.00 -10.32
C ALA A 256 -1.98 -29.45 -10.51
N LEU A 257 -1.85 -28.25 -11.10
CA LEU A 257 -0.56 -27.61 -11.31
C LEU A 257 0.19 -27.36 -10.00
N TYR A 258 -0.52 -27.08 -8.90
CA TYR A 258 0.10 -26.99 -7.58
C TYR A 258 0.75 -28.32 -7.17
N VAL A 259 0.09 -29.47 -7.36
CA VAL A 259 0.66 -30.79 -7.02
C VAL A 259 1.83 -31.15 -7.92
N GLN A 260 1.77 -30.82 -9.21
CA GLN A 260 2.90 -30.99 -10.13
C GLN A 260 4.12 -30.18 -9.69
N PHE A 261 3.91 -28.96 -9.20
CA PHE A 261 4.96 -28.14 -8.59
C PHE A 261 5.55 -28.79 -7.33
N LEU A 262 4.73 -29.33 -6.41
CA LEU A 262 5.22 -30.03 -5.21
C LEU A 262 6.09 -31.24 -5.60
N LEU A 263 5.68 -32.01 -6.61
CA LEU A 263 6.44 -33.14 -7.13
C LEU A 263 7.80 -32.70 -7.68
N GLU A 264 7.82 -31.63 -8.47
CA GLU A 264 9.05 -31.06 -9.02
C GLU A 264 9.97 -30.51 -7.93
N ALA A 265 9.44 -29.70 -7.01
CA ALA A 265 10.19 -29.03 -5.94
C ALA A 265 10.76 -30.02 -4.90
N SER A 266 10.04 -31.11 -4.62
CA SER A 266 10.51 -32.16 -3.71
C SER A 266 11.60 -33.06 -4.33
N GLY A 267 11.72 -33.09 -5.67
CA GLY A 267 12.59 -34.03 -6.38
C GLY A 267 12.16 -35.50 -6.22
N ALA A 268 10.93 -35.76 -5.76
CA ALA A 268 10.42 -37.11 -5.63
C ALA A 268 10.24 -37.77 -7.03
N PRO A 269 10.55 -39.07 -7.18
CA PRO A 269 10.50 -39.73 -8.48
C PRO A 269 9.08 -40.00 -8.98
N SER A 270 8.08 -39.90 -8.10
CA SER A 270 6.66 -40.10 -8.42
C SER A 270 5.78 -39.48 -7.34
N LEU A 271 4.52 -39.23 -7.69
CA LEU A 271 3.51 -38.76 -6.73
C LEU A 271 3.32 -39.73 -5.57
N ILE A 272 3.38 -41.05 -5.82
CA ILE A 272 3.32 -42.07 -4.76
C ILE A 272 4.51 -41.92 -3.81
N GLY A 273 5.71 -41.66 -4.34
CA GLY A 273 6.90 -41.39 -3.54
C GLY A 273 6.76 -40.14 -2.69
N LEU A 274 6.25 -39.04 -3.26
CA LEU A 274 5.99 -37.80 -2.53
C LEU A 274 4.98 -38.01 -1.40
N LYS A 275 3.84 -38.67 -1.67
CA LYS A 275 2.82 -38.97 -0.65
C LYS A 275 3.39 -39.80 0.49
N ALA A 276 4.18 -40.82 0.18
CA ALA A 276 4.84 -41.62 1.21
C ALA A 276 5.82 -40.78 2.05
N ALA A 277 6.59 -39.89 1.42
CA ALA A 277 7.55 -39.02 2.10
C ALA A 277 6.86 -38.01 3.03
N LEU A 278 5.72 -37.44 2.62
CA LEU A 278 4.93 -36.50 3.42
C LEU A 278 4.36 -37.12 4.70
N LEU A 279 4.27 -38.45 4.76
CA LEU A 279 3.78 -39.21 5.92
C LEU A 279 4.91 -39.90 6.70
N ASP A 280 6.16 -39.82 6.23
CA ASP A 280 7.30 -40.47 6.87
C ASP A 280 7.67 -39.71 8.15
N PRO A 281 7.67 -40.36 9.33
CA PRO A 281 8.02 -39.70 10.58
C PRO A 281 9.39 -39.01 10.56
N GLU A 282 10.38 -39.51 9.81
CA GLU A 282 11.71 -38.91 9.80
C GLU A 282 11.73 -37.50 9.19
N ASN A 283 10.73 -37.13 8.38
CA ASN A 283 10.58 -35.77 7.86
C ASN A 283 9.98 -34.78 8.89
N TYR A 284 9.52 -35.26 10.05
CA TYR A 284 8.95 -34.44 11.13
C TYR A 284 9.97 -34.11 12.25
N ALA A 285 11.26 -34.25 11.96
CA ALA A 285 12.32 -33.97 12.94
C ALA A 285 12.46 -32.47 13.30
N HIS A 286 11.92 -31.56 12.47
CA HIS A 286 11.89 -30.13 12.76
C HIS A 286 10.87 -29.83 13.88
N PRO A 287 11.20 -28.98 14.87
CA PRO A 287 10.23 -28.60 15.91
C PRO A 287 8.99 -27.93 15.32
N PHE A 288 7.80 -28.39 15.72
CA PHE A 288 6.50 -27.76 15.45
C PHE A 288 5.66 -27.70 16.73
N THR A 289 4.68 -26.80 16.81
CA THR A 289 3.78 -26.67 17.97
C THR A 289 2.36 -26.35 17.56
N LEU A 290 1.40 -27.02 18.21
CA LEU A 290 -0.04 -26.76 18.08
C LEU A 290 -0.47 -25.58 18.96
N ASP A 291 0.21 -25.34 20.08
CA ASP A 291 -0.12 -24.23 20.98
C ASP A 291 0.22 -22.90 20.30
N GLY A 292 -0.81 -22.12 19.92
CA GLY A 292 -0.66 -20.78 19.36
C GLY A 292 -0.93 -20.65 17.86
N THR A 293 -1.55 -21.63 17.20
CA THR A 293 -1.91 -21.60 15.77
C THR A 293 -2.81 -20.44 15.36
N HIS A 294 -3.65 -19.91 16.25
CA HIS A 294 -4.41 -18.69 16.00
C HIS A 294 -3.55 -17.40 16.07
N ARG A 295 -2.26 -17.52 16.34
CA ARG A 295 -1.26 -16.44 16.30
C ARG A 295 -0.33 -16.64 15.11
N GLN A 296 -0.88 -16.84 13.92
CA GLN A 296 -0.09 -16.90 12.71
C GLN A 296 0.69 -15.59 12.52
N MET A 297 1.89 -15.69 11.96
CA MET A 297 2.59 -14.51 11.45
C MET A 297 1.79 -13.95 10.28
N SER A 298 0.97 -12.93 10.49
CA SER A 298 0.25 -12.26 9.40
C SER A 298 0.90 -10.91 9.12
N PRO A 299 1.42 -10.68 7.90
CA PRO A 299 1.97 -9.38 7.55
C PRO A 299 0.87 -8.33 7.41
N ARG A 300 1.09 -7.15 7.97
CA ARG A 300 0.33 -5.96 7.54
C ARG A 300 0.84 -5.51 6.18
N ALA A 301 0.04 -5.76 5.14
CA ALA A 301 0.38 -5.37 3.79
C ALA A 301 0.54 -3.85 3.66
N GLY A 302 1.66 -3.41 3.07
CA GLY A 302 1.87 -2.02 2.69
C GLY A 302 0.93 -1.58 1.56
N ARG A 303 0.62 -0.30 1.50
CA ARG A 303 -0.17 0.30 0.42
C ARG A 303 0.67 1.32 -0.33
N PHE A 304 0.77 1.13 -1.62
CA PHE A 304 1.52 2.00 -2.52
C PHE A 304 0.58 2.50 -3.62
N ARG A 305 0.67 3.79 -3.94
CA ARG A 305 -0.13 4.42 -4.99
C ARG A 305 0.80 4.98 -6.05
N PHE A 306 0.75 4.40 -7.24
CA PHE A 306 1.42 4.99 -8.39
C PHE A 306 0.63 6.22 -8.86
N THR A 307 1.35 7.31 -9.07
CA THR A 307 0.80 8.54 -9.64
C THR A 307 1.58 8.87 -10.90
N PRO A 308 0.95 8.84 -12.09
CA PRO A 308 1.58 9.26 -13.34
C PRO A 308 2.17 10.67 -13.25
N SER A 309 3.23 10.93 -14.02
CA SER A 309 3.96 12.21 -13.99
C SER A 309 3.14 13.42 -14.46
N ASP A 310 2.05 13.19 -15.18
CA ASP A 310 1.09 14.20 -15.63
C ASP A 310 -0.03 14.47 -14.61
N GLN A 311 -0.04 13.76 -13.48
CA GLN A 311 -0.97 13.97 -12.38
C GLN A 311 -0.30 14.67 -11.20
N LYS A 312 -1.12 15.32 -10.37
CA LYS A 312 -0.65 15.98 -9.13
C LYS A 312 -0.01 14.94 -8.21
N THR A 313 1.24 15.19 -7.80
CA THR A 313 1.90 14.41 -6.74
C THR A 313 1.05 14.41 -5.46
N PRO A 314 0.77 13.24 -4.86
CA PRO A 314 0.05 13.18 -3.60
C PRO A 314 0.84 13.83 -2.48
N TYR A 315 0.16 14.60 -1.65
CA TYR A 315 0.72 15.19 -0.44
C TYR A 315 0.16 14.50 0.80
N VAL A 316 1.03 13.85 1.56
CA VAL A 316 0.65 13.03 2.71
C VAL A 316 1.21 13.63 3.99
N THR A 317 0.32 13.88 4.95
CA THR A 317 0.70 14.39 6.27
C THR A 317 0.64 13.27 7.30
N ILE A 318 1.70 13.07 8.07
CA ILE A 318 1.78 12.09 9.16
C ILE A 318 2.01 12.85 10.46
N ALA A 319 1.06 12.78 11.40
CA ALA A 319 1.12 13.49 12.67
C ALA A 319 1.12 12.54 13.87
N PHE A 320 2.03 12.79 14.81
CA PHE A 320 2.18 12.00 16.04
C PHE A 320 2.79 12.86 17.16
N GLU A 321 2.58 12.43 18.40
CA GLU A 321 3.07 13.15 19.59
C GLU A 321 3.77 12.24 20.61
N ASP A 322 3.90 10.94 20.33
CA ASP A 322 4.47 9.96 21.26
C ASP A 322 5.54 9.10 20.58
N ALA A 323 6.65 8.85 21.29
CA ALA A 323 7.80 8.13 20.75
C ALA A 323 7.49 6.66 20.43
N SER A 324 6.50 6.07 21.10
CA SER A 324 6.02 4.72 20.83
C SER A 324 5.34 4.57 19.46
N CYS A 325 4.92 5.68 18.83
CA CYS A 325 4.40 5.68 17.46
C CYS A 325 5.50 5.50 16.41
N TRP A 326 6.78 5.66 16.77
CA TRP A 326 7.89 5.68 15.82
C TRP A 326 7.94 4.46 14.89
N PRO A 327 7.79 3.19 15.35
CA PRO A 327 7.78 2.05 14.43
C PRO A 327 6.70 2.16 13.35
N LEU A 328 5.51 2.66 13.69
CA LEU A 328 4.44 2.85 12.72
C LEU A 328 4.72 4.04 11.78
N VAL A 329 5.32 5.13 12.29
CA VAL A 329 5.79 6.24 11.45
C VAL A 329 6.77 5.73 10.40
N GLN A 330 7.74 4.90 10.79
CA GLN A 330 8.71 4.31 9.86
C GLN A 330 8.03 3.47 8.77
N ASP A 331 7.04 2.65 9.12
CA ASP A 331 6.29 1.87 8.14
C ASP A 331 5.44 2.74 7.21
N LEU A 332 4.82 3.82 7.71
CA LEU A 332 4.08 4.76 6.87
C LEU A 332 5.00 5.51 5.92
N LEU A 333 6.17 5.98 6.39
CA LEU A 333 7.16 6.66 5.54
C LEU A 333 7.65 5.78 4.39
N ARG A 334 7.86 4.48 4.63
CA ARG A 334 8.23 3.51 3.57
C ARG A 334 7.14 3.34 2.51
N GLN A 335 5.88 3.55 2.87
CA GLN A 335 4.73 3.43 1.97
C GLN A 335 4.53 4.66 1.09
N GLN A 336 5.08 5.82 1.47
CA GLN A 336 4.97 7.08 0.73
C GLN A 336 5.96 7.17 -0.42
N VAL A 337 5.92 6.20 -1.34
CA VAL A 337 6.81 6.15 -2.51
C VAL A 337 6.42 7.25 -3.50
N ASP A 338 7.38 8.10 -3.86
CA ASP A 338 7.24 9.24 -4.80
C ASP A 338 6.14 10.26 -4.41
N ALA A 339 5.67 10.24 -3.17
CA ALA A 339 4.77 11.25 -2.61
C ALA A 339 5.55 12.37 -1.90
N ASP A 340 4.91 13.52 -1.74
CA ASP A 340 5.39 14.59 -0.87
C ASP A 340 4.89 14.35 0.55
N VAL A 341 5.80 14.35 1.52
CA VAL A 341 5.48 13.96 2.90
C VAL A 341 5.77 15.08 3.87
N LEU A 342 4.75 15.41 4.66
CA LEU A 342 4.86 16.28 5.82
C LEU A 342 4.81 15.46 7.10
N LEU A 343 5.93 15.40 7.82
CA LEU A 343 6.00 14.77 9.12
C LEU A 343 5.81 15.82 10.21
N ILE A 344 4.79 15.63 11.03
CA ILE A 344 4.47 16.50 12.15
C ILE A 344 4.82 15.77 13.43
N ASP A 345 5.96 16.15 13.98
CA ASP A 345 6.47 15.68 15.26
C ASP A 345 6.15 16.73 16.34
N VAL A 346 4.95 16.58 16.91
CA VAL A 346 4.32 17.55 17.83
C VAL A 346 5.26 17.88 19.00
N ASP A 347 5.90 16.86 19.56
CA ASP A 347 6.73 16.97 20.76
C ASP A 347 8.24 17.00 20.49
N LYS A 348 8.66 17.12 19.22
CA LYS A 348 10.08 17.16 18.80
C LYS A 348 10.88 15.95 19.28
N LEU A 349 10.30 14.77 19.09
CA LEU A 349 10.82 13.49 19.53
C LEU A 349 11.95 12.96 18.65
N LEU A 350 11.95 13.32 17.36
CA LEU A 350 12.86 12.79 16.35
C LEU A 350 13.93 13.80 15.95
N GLN A 351 15.14 13.29 15.75
CA GLN A 351 16.24 13.99 15.09
C GLN A 351 16.20 13.78 13.58
N TYR A 352 16.65 14.76 12.82
CA TYR A 352 16.65 14.72 11.35
C TYR A 352 17.44 13.51 10.79
N GLU A 353 18.53 13.09 11.45
CA GLU A 353 19.32 11.92 11.06
C GLU A 353 18.50 10.61 11.07
N GLN A 354 17.44 10.54 11.88
CA GLN A 354 16.54 9.38 11.91
C GLN A 354 15.63 9.32 10.68
N LEU A 355 15.41 10.45 9.99
CA LEU A 355 14.56 10.55 8.81
C LEU A 355 15.30 10.28 7.50
N LYS A 356 16.61 10.54 7.47
CA LYS A 356 17.47 10.36 6.29
C LYS A 356 17.30 9.02 5.56
N PRO A 357 17.16 7.86 6.23
CA PRO A 357 16.95 6.58 5.54
C PRO A 357 15.64 6.48 4.74
N PHE A 358 14.67 7.36 5.00
CA PHE A 358 13.34 7.35 4.40
C PHE A 358 13.20 8.32 3.21
N GLU A 359 14.13 9.27 3.04
CA GLU A 359 14.14 10.22 1.91
C GLU A 359 14.21 9.52 0.55
N ARG A 360 14.75 8.30 0.48
CA ARG A 360 14.80 7.52 -0.77
C ARG A 360 13.42 7.06 -1.26
N TYR A 361 12.42 6.98 -0.38
CA TYR A 361 11.07 6.53 -0.73
C TYR A 361 10.24 7.70 -1.24
N ALA A 362 10.14 8.77 -0.46
CA ALA A 362 9.39 9.97 -0.81
C ALA A 362 10.03 10.76 -1.95
N ARG A 363 9.22 11.61 -2.61
CA ARG A 363 9.72 12.66 -3.50
C ARG A 363 10.37 13.77 -2.67
N ASN A 364 9.65 14.24 -1.65
CA ASN A 364 10.12 15.19 -0.65
C ASN A 364 9.68 14.73 0.75
N LEU A 365 10.53 14.93 1.76
CA LEU A 365 10.20 14.65 3.17
C LEU A 365 10.59 15.85 4.03
N VAL A 366 9.59 16.53 4.60
CA VAL A 366 9.79 17.69 5.47
C VAL A 366 9.28 17.39 6.87
N GLN A 367 10.06 17.77 7.87
CA GLN A 367 9.69 17.64 9.28
C GLN A 367 9.32 19.00 9.87
N HIS A 368 8.11 19.13 10.42
CA HIS A 368 7.75 20.22 11.32
C HIS A 368 7.90 19.81 12.77
N LEU A 369 8.49 20.71 13.57
CA LEU A 369 8.87 20.48 14.96
C LEU A 369 8.11 21.42 15.90
N GLY A 370 7.46 20.86 16.93
CA GLY A 370 7.04 21.63 18.11
C GLY A 370 5.70 22.34 18.02
N TRP A 371 4.72 21.68 17.41
CA TRP A 371 3.36 22.17 17.29
C TRP A 371 2.67 22.15 18.66
N ARG A 372 2.67 23.28 19.42
CA ARG A 372 2.23 23.28 20.83
C ARG A 372 0.99 24.11 21.15
N GLU A 373 0.71 25.18 20.41
CA GLU A 373 -0.47 26.02 20.67
C GLU A 373 -1.50 25.84 19.55
N CYS A 374 -2.43 24.87 19.74
CA CYS A 374 -3.54 24.57 18.83
C CYS A 374 -3.22 24.70 17.33
N LEU A 375 -2.12 24.06 16.89
CA LEU A 375 -1.68 23.98 15.49
C LEU A 375 -1.54 25.38 14.86
N ASP A 376 -0.35 25.98 14.89
CA ASP A 376 -0.18 27.41 14.53
C ASP A 376 -0.75 27.79 13.14
N THR A 377 -0.87 26.85 12.19
CA THR A 377 -1.49 27.03 10.87
C THR A 377 -2.21 25.76 10.36
N PRO A 378 -3.36 25.36 10.95
CA PRO A 378 -4.00 24.08 10.64
C PRO A 378 -4.65 24.08 9.26
N VAL A 379 -5.22 25.22 8.86
CA VAL A 379 -5.82 25.43 7.54
C VAL A 379 -4.75 25.30 6.46
N GLU A 380 -3.57 25.90 6.64
CA GLU A 380 -2.47 25.81 5.67
C GLU A 380 -1.95 24.38 5.52
N THR A 381 -1.82 23.67 6.65
CA THR A 381 -1.43 22.26 6.65
C THR A 381 -2.42 21.40 5.87
N LEU A 382 -3.72 21.56 6.13
CA LEU A 382 -4.77 20.79 5.45
C LEU A 382 -4.96 21.21 3.99
N ALA A 383 -4.65 22.45 3.64
CA ALA A 383 -4.70 22.93 2.26
C ALA A 383 -3.72 22.17 1.37
N ARG A 384 -2.53 21.81 1.88
CA ARG A 384 -1.56 20.98 1.17
C ARG A 384 -1.93 19.51 1.17
N THR A 385 -2.47 19.04 2.30
CA THR A 385 -2.70 17.62 2.57
C THR A 385 -3.80 17.03 1.71
N ASP A 386 -3.49 15.95 0.98
CA ASP A 386 -4.47 15.08 0.33
C ASP A 386 -4.91 13.95 1.29
N GLU A 387 -3.95 13.34 2.02
CA GLU A 387 -4.20 12.29 3.01
C GLU A 387 -3.52 12.62 4.35
N LEU A 388 -4.29 12.56 5.45
CA LEU A 388 -3.82 12.82 6.82
C LEU A 388 -3.83 11.53 7.64
N HIS A 389 -2.64 11.11 8.08
CA HIS A 389 -2.45 10.05 9.08
C HIS A 389 -2.25 10.68 10.46
N VAL A 390 -3.05 10.27 11.45
CA VAL A 390 -2.83 10.65 12.85
C VAL A 390 -2.63 9.40 13.70
N LEU A 391 -1.56 9.38 14.50
CA LEU A 391 -1.14 8.21 15.26
C LEU A 391 -1.26 8.44 16.76
N ALA A 392 -1.97 7.54 17.44
CA ALA A 392 -2.11 7.51 18.89
C ALA A 392 -1.36 6.33 19.52
N ALA A 393 -0.57 6.60 20.58
CA ALA A 393 0.23 5.60 21.27
C ALA A 393 -0.61 4.53 21.98
N THR A 394 -1.66 4.95 22.70
CA THR A 394 -2.54 4.05 23.44
C THR A 394 -3.98 4.51 23.33
N HIS A 395 -4.83 3.66 22.76
CA HIS A 395 -6.28 3.87 22.77
C HIS A 395 -6.91 2.93 23.80
N ASP A 396 -6.70 3.23 25.08
CA ASP A 396 -7.31 2.47 26.19
C ASP A 396 -8.63 3.07 26.69
N GLN A 397 -9.08 4.19 26.13
CA GLN A 397 -10.28 4.89 26.57
C GLN A 397 -11.36 4.91 25.50
N ARG A 398 -12.59 4.50 25.86
CA ARG A 398 -13.75 4.50 24.95
C ARG A 398 -14.25 5.90 24.57
N GLU A 399 -13.74 6.95 25.20
CA GLU A 399 -14.29 8.31 25.09
C GLU A 399 -13.32 9.32 24.46
N SER A 400 -12.04 8.97 24.35
CA SER A 400 -10.96 9.87 23.91
C SER A 400 -10.16 9.25 22.78
N LEU A 401 -9.71 10.08 21.83
CA LEU A 401 -8.78 9.66 20.76
C LEU A 401 -7.39 9.30 21.29
N GLY A 402 -7.03 9.71 22.51
CA GLY A 402 -5.69 9.44 23.05
C GLY A 402 -4.60 10.27 22.36
N VAL A 403 -4.96 11.43 21.83
CA VAL A 403 -4.05 12.47 21.32
C VAL A 403 -4.42 13.83 21.91
N SER A 404 -3.53 14.82 21.79
CA SER A 404 -3.75 16.19 22.26
C SER A 404 -4.97 16.88 21.64
N GLU A 405 -5.45 17.95 22.29
CA GLU A 405 -6.53 18.79 21.77
C GLU A 405 -6.16 19.41 20.41
N GLY A 406 -4.88 19.73 20.20
CA GLY A 406 -4.35 20.19 18.91
C GLY A 406 -4.59 19.17 17.80
N LEU A 407 -4.06 17.96 17.91
CA LEU A 407 -4.27 16.93 16.88
C LEU A 407 -5.74 16.55 16.71
N THR A 408 -6.52 16.57 17.79
CA THR A 408 -7.96 16.36 17.71
C THR A 408 -8.66 17.45 16.90
N LEU A 409 -8.26 18.72 17.06
CA LEU A 409 -8.76 19.84 16.26
C LEU A 409 -8.33 19.73 14.79
N LEU A 410 -7.10 19.26 14.50
CA LEU A 410 -6.65 19.02 13.12
C LEU A 410 -7.56 18.00 12.43
N LEU A 411 -7.85 16.88 13.11
CA LEU A 411 -8.73 15.83 12.62
C LEU A 411 -10.15 16.36 12.37
N ALA A 412 -10.66 17.18 13.28
CA ALA A 412 -11.97 17.81 13.13
C ALA A 412 -12.02 18.73 11.90
N LEU A 413 -10.99 19.57 11.70
CA LEU A 413 -10.90 20.44 10.52
C LEU A 413 -10.73 19.63 9.23
N ALA A 414 -9.89 18.59 9.24
CA ALA A 414 -9.71 17.69 8.11
C ALA A 414 -11.05 17.06 7.68
N HIS A 415 -11.89 16.68 8.65
CA HIS A 415 -13.23 16.17 8.38
C HIS A 415 -14.15 17.22 7.75
N ILE A 416 -14.16 18.46 8.26
CA ILE A 416 -14.95 19.58 7.70
C ILE A 416 -14.52 19.87 6.26
N PHE A 417 -13.21 19.90 5.99
CA PHE A 417 -12.64 20.13 4.67
C PHE A 417 -12.60 18.89 3.76
N GLN A 418 -13.16 17.76 4.21
CA GLN A 418 -13.21 16.50 3.45
C GLN A 418 -11.83 15.98 3.01
N THR A 419 -10.80 16.24 3.81
CA THR A 419 -9.47 15.65 3.62
C THR A 419 -9.52 14.17 3.99
N GLU A 420 -8.90 13.29 3.19
CA GLU A 420 -8.85 11.87 3.50
C GLU A 420 -8.08 11.66 4.81
N THR A 421 -8.65 10.91 5.75
CA THR A 421 -8.11 10.77 7.10
C THR A 421 -8.03 9.31 7.52
N VAL A 422 -6.89 8.93 8.08
CA VAL A 422 -6.67 7.59 8.65
C VAL A 422 -6.17 7.73 10.09
N PHE A 423 -6.96 7.26 11.04
CA PHE A 423 -6.61 7.28 12.47
C PHE A 423 -6.01 5.96 12.90
N HIS A 424 -4.76 5.99 13.35
CA HIS A 424 -3.99 4.82 13.75
C HIS A 424 -3.87 4.72 15.27
N THR A 425 -4.00 3.52 15.79
CA THR A 425 -3.81 3.18 17.19
C THR A 425 -2.82 2.03 17.32
N SER A 426 -2.35 1.75 18.53
CA SER A 426 -1.56 0.54 18.83
C SER A 426 -2.23 -0.77 18.40
N ARG A 427 -3.57 -0.79 18.28
CA ARG A 427 -4.34 -1.97 17.86
C ARG A 427 -4.61 -2.01 16.35
N GLY A 428 -4.31 -0.96 15.60
CA GLY A 428 -4.62 -0.84 14.18
C GLY A 428 -5.41 0.43 13.85
N ILE A 429 -6.10 0.42 12.71
CA ILE A 429 -6.86 1.58 12.23
C ILE A 429 -8.22 1.62 12.94
N LEU A 430 -8.59 2.79 13.47
CA LEU A 430 -9.90 3.02 14.09
C LEU A 430 -10.85 3.65 13.06
N MET A 431 -11.75 2.85 12.50
CA MET A 431 -12.66 3.32 11.42
C MET A 431 -13.77 4.25 11.90
N ASN A 432 -14.13 4.22 13.17
CA ASN A 432 -15.26 4.95 13.76
C ASN A 432 -14.81 6.04 14.74
N PHE A 433 -13.62 6.60 14.54
CA PHE A 433 -13.07 7.65 15.41
C PHE A 433 -13.97 8.90 15.47
N THR A 434 -14.75 9.16 14.42
CA THR A 434 -15.71 10.27 14.33
C THR A 434 -16.90 10.14 15.29
N ASP A 435 -17.19 8.92 15.77
CA ASP A 435 -18.28 8.69 16.72
C ASP A 435 -17.91 9.05 18.16
N LEU A 436 -16.61 9.23 18.44
CA LEU A 436 -16.10 9.49 19.77
C LEU A 436 -16.56 10.85 20.31
N PRO A 437 -16.91 10.96 21.61
CA PRO A 437 -17.33 12.22 22.23
C PRO A 437 -16.29 13.34 22.10
N SER A 438 -15.01 13.03 22.28
CA SER A 438 -13.88 13.95 22.11
C SER A 438 -13.83 14.56 20.71
N PHE A 439 -13.96 13.74 19.67
CA PHE A 439 -14.02 14.20 18.29
C PHE A 439 -15.25 15.10 18.04
N LYS A 440 -16.44 14.69 18.49
CA LYS A 440 -17.66 15.49 18.35
C LYS A 440 -17.55 16.86 19.03
N SER A 441 -16.89 16.93 20.19
CA SER A 441 -16.62 18.19 20.87
C SER A 441 -15.67 19.08 20.06
N ALA A 442 -14.59 18.50 19.53
CA ALA A 442 -13.64 19.25 18.72
C ALA A 442 -14.21 19.67 17.35
N SER A 443 -15.08 18.87 16.74
CA SER A 443 -15.81 19.25 15.52
C SER A 443 -16.62 20.52 15.73
N LYS A 444 -17.35 20.62 16.85
CA LYS A 444 -18.08 21.85 17.20
C LYS A 444 -17.16 23.03 17.44
N LYS A 445 -16.02 22.80 18.10
CA LYS A 445 -15.01 23.84 18.33
C LYS A 445 -14.39 24.30 17.00
N ALA A 446 -14.12 23.39 16.08
CA ALA A 446 -13.63 23.68 14.74
C ALA A 446 -14.65 24.51 13.95
N GLU A 447 -15.92 24.10 13.91
CA GLU A 447 -17.00 24.88 13.29
C GLU A 447 -17.08 26.29 13.87
N GLN A 448 -17.07 26.42 15.20
CA GLN A 448 -17.08 27.72 15.86
C GLN A 448 -15.86 28.56 15.50
N MET A 449 -14.67 27.96 15.50
CA MET A 449 -13.43 28.64 15.10
C MET A 449 -13.54 29.19 13.68
N LEU A 450 -14.06 28.40 12.73
CA LEU A 450 -14.24 28.84 11.34
C LEU A 450 -15.29 29.96 11.21
N LEU A 451 -16.33 29.97 12.05
CA LEU A 451 -17.35 31.03 12.10
C LEU A 451 -16.86 32.33 12.76
N GLU A 452 -15.82 32.27 13.58
CA GLU A 452 -15.23 33.41 14.27
C GLU A 452 -14.13 34.10 13.46
N VAL A 453 -13.69 33.51 12.34
CA VAL A 453 -12.72 34.13 11.43
C VAL A 453 -13.40 35.25 10.65
N GLU A 454 -13.01 36.50 10.91
CA GLU A 454 -13.48 37.64 10.11
C GLU A 454 -12.80 37.67 8.74
N ALA A 455 -13.58 37.81 7.66
CA ALA A 455 -13.06 38.11 6.33
C ALA A 455 -12.23 39.41 6.33
N HIS A 456 -10.94 39.29 6.03
CA HIS A 456 -9.99 40.41 6.04
C HIS A 456 -9.46 40.73 4.63
N LEU A 457 -9.41 39.76 3.71
CA LEU A 457 -8.93 40.00 2.35
C LEU A 457 -9.77 41.04 1.58
N PRO A 458 -11.12 41.07 1.67
CA PRO A 458 -11.93 42.08 1.00
C PRO A 458 -11.75 43.50 1.55
N LEU A 459 -11.12 43.65 2.71
CA LEU A 459 -10.85 44.94 3.37
C LEU A 459 -9.48 45.51 2.99
N MET A 460 -8.67 44.77 2.22
CA MET A 460 -7.34 45.21 1.82
C MET A 460 -7.41 46.12 0.59
N ASP A 461 -6.44 47.04 0.47
CA ASP A 461 -6.30 47.83 -0.76
C ASP A 461 -5.65 47.01 -1.88
N GLU A 462 -4.69 46.15 -1.51
CA GLU A 462 -3.76 45.50 -2.44
C GLU A 462 -3.22 44.19 -1.84
N ILE A 463 -3.23 43.13 -2.64
CA ILE A 463 -2.74 41.77 -2.31
C ILE A 463 -1.71 41.38 -3.36
N HIS A 464 -0.56 40.85 -2.95
CA HIS A 464 0.48 40.33 -3.84
C HIS A 464 0.46 38.81 -3.80
N VAL A 465 0.53 38.20 -4.99
CA VAL A 465 0.66 36.76 -5.19
C VAL A 465 2.09 36.48 -5.66
N TRP A 466 2.88 35.93 -4.76
CA TRP A 466 4.29 35.55 -4.99
C TRP A 466 4.62 34.33 -4.13
N CYS A 467 5.70 33.62 -4.44
CA CYS A 467 6.28 32.62 -3.55
C CYS A 467 7.55 33.12 -2.87
N ASP A 468 7.69 32.80 -1.58
CA ASP A 468 8.95 32.85 -0.80
C ASP A 468 8.89 31.75 0.26
N PHE A 469 10.04 31.29 0.74
CA PHE A 469 10.16 30.07 1.54
C PHE A 469 9.20 30.05 2.74
N TYR A 470 8.41 28.98 2.85
CA TYR A 470 7.44 28.76 3.92
C TYR A 470 6.31 29.80 4.01
N ALA A 471 6.04 30.53 2.93
CA ALA A 471 4.94 31.48 2.91
C ALA A 471 3.59 30.84 2.56
N SER A 472 2.49 31.60 2.68
CA SER A 472 1.16 31.21 2.20
C SER A 472 0.97 31.43 0.69
N GLY A 473 1.89 32.17 0.07
CA GLY A 473 1.76 32.66 -1.31
C GLY A 473 1.02 34.01 -1.44
N LEU A 474 0.51 34.55 -0.33
CA LEU A 474 -0.26 35.79 -0.27
C LEU A 474 0.42 36.82 0.64
N TRP A 475 0.50 38.06 0.18
CA TRP A 475 1.17 39.15 0.89
C TRP A 475 0.41 40.45 0.81
N ASP A 476 0.53 41.30 1.82
CA ASP A 476 0.07 42.68 1.72
C ASP A 476 1.09 43.56 0.98
N LYS A 477 0.69 44.79 0.64
CA LYS A 477 1.58 45.78 0.01
C LYS A 477 2.82 46.19 0.83
N ARG A 478 2.90 45.78 2.10
CA ARG A 478 4.04 46.03 3.00
C ARG A 478 5.01 44.85 3.02
N GLY A 479 4.68 43.75 2.34
CA GLY A 479 5.44 42.51 2.37
C GLY A 479 5.18 41.65 3.61
N ALA A 480 4.05 41.85 4.30
CA ALA A 480 3.63 40.94 5.36
C ALA A 480 2.82 39.78 4.78
N MET A 481 3.16 38.55 5.20
CA MET A 481 2.45 37.35 4.80
C MET A 481 1.01 37.36 5.32
N LEU A 482 0.07 36.97 4.46
CA LEU A 482 -1.35 36.87 4.76
C LEU A 482 -1.74 35.41 4.96
N SER A 483 -2.52 35.10 6.00
CA SER A 483 -3.11 33.78 6.17
C SER A 483 -4.23 33.52 5.16
N TYR A 484 -4.57 32.26 4.92
CA TYR A 484 -5.75 31.93 4.11
C TYR A 484 -7.06 32.40 4.75
N ASP A 485 -7.83 33.19 4.00
CA ASP A 485 -9.17 33.65 4.37
C ASP A 485 -10.20 32.72 3.74
N ILE A 486 -10.73 31.80 4.54
CA ILE A 486 -11.67 30.77 4.10
C ILE A 486 -13.10 31.29 3.85
N GLU A 487 -13.44 32.47 4.38
CA GLU A 487 -14.73 33.11 4.08
C GLU A 487 -14.72 33.73 2.69
N THR A 488 -13.54 34.21 2.25
CA THR A 488 -13.36 34.91 0.99
C THR A 488 -12.89 33.98 -0.14
N LEU A 489 -11.89 33.14 0.13
CA LEU A 489 -11.27 32.28 -0.89
C LEU A 489 -11.91 30.90 -0.89
N PRO A 490 -12.36 30.38 -2.05
CA PRO A 490 -12.80 29.01 -2.17
C PRO A 490 -11.72 28.01 -1.74
N TRP A 491 -12.10 26.92 -1.07
CA TRP A 491 -11.15 25.92 -0.58
C TRP A 491 -10.24 25.36 -1.68
N ASP A 492 -10.78 25.10 -2.88
CA ASP A 492 -9.99 24.61 -4.02
C ASP A 492 -8.94 25.62 -4.51
N LEU A 493 -9.19 26.92 -4.35
CA LEU A 493 -8.19 27.96 -4.63
C LEU A 493 -7.10 27.96 -3.55
N ILE A 494 -7.48 27.84 -2.27
CA ILE A 494 -6.53 27.73 -1.15
C ILE A 494 -5.63 26.50 -1.33
N ARG A 495 -6.18 25.34 -1.70
CA ARG A 495 -5.40 24.13 -1.98
C ARG A 495 -4.39 24.32 -3.10
N ARG A 496 -4.78 25.01 -4.19
CA ARG A 496 -3.88 25.29 -5.32
C ARG A 496 -2.79 26.30 -4.98
N LEU A 497 -3.13 27.37 -4.25
CA LEU A 497 -2.14 28.31 -3.69
C LEU A 497 -1.07 27.56 -2.89
N SER A 498 -1.53 26.66 -2.01
CA SER A 498 -0.65 25.93 -1.11
C SER A 498 0.21 24.88 -1.84
N ALA A 499 -0.34 24.21 -2.85
CA ALA A 499 0.40 23.27 -3.70
C ALA A 499 1.43 23.98 -4.59
N TRP A 500 1.08 25.13 -5.18
CA TRP A 500 1.98 25.97 -5.97
C TRP A 500 3.18 26.43 -5.15
N GLN A 501 2.92 26.92 -3.93
CA GLN A 501 3.96 27.32 -2.99
C GLN A 501 4.90 26.17 -2.60
N TRP A 502 4.34 24.98 -2.34
CA TRP A 502 5.15 23.82 -1.99
C TRP A 502 6.09 23.39 -3.12
N GLU A 503 5.59 23.33 -4.35
CA GLU A 503 6.39 22.99 -5.53
C GLU A 503 7.55 24.00 -5.71
N HIS A 504 7.29 25.28 -5.43
CA HIS A 504 8.33 26.32 -5.39
C HIS A 504 9.38 26.05 -4.30
N ASP A 505 8.97 25.81 -3.06
CA ASP A 505 9.88 25.58 -1.94
C ASP A 505 10.78 24.35 -2.16
N CYS A 506 10.22 23.25 -2.67
CA CYS A 506 10.98 22.05 -3.01
C CYS A 506 11.91 22.24 -4.22
N THR A 507 11.59 23.16 -5.14
CA THR A 507 12.40 23.41 -6.34
C THR A 507 13.53 24.42 -6.13
N ILE A 508 13.47 25.25 -5.09
CA ILE A 508 14.48 26.30 -4.84
C ILE A 508 15.44 25.93 -3.70
N ASP A 509 15.24 24.79 -3.02
CA ASP A 509 16.10 24.38 -1.90
C ASP A 509 17.57 24.13 -2.31
N PRO A 510 18.55 24.93 -1.80
CA PRO A 510 19.97 24.77 -2.12
C PRO A 510 20.59 23.50 -1.50
N PRO A 511 21.67 22.93 -2.08
CA PRO A 511 22.57 23.56 -3.05
C PRO A 511 22.36 23.16 -4.51
N GLN A 512 21.37 22.33 -4.84
CA GLN A 512 21.25 21.70 -6.17
C GLN A 512 19.95 22.02 -6.93
N HIS A 513 18.96 22.69 -6.33
CA HIS A 513 17.68 22.96 -7.00
C HIS A 513 17.55 24.44 -7.39
N MET A 514 17.77 24.69 -8.69
CA MET A 514 17.34 25.91 -9.39
C MET A 514 16.42 25.47 -10.53
N GLY A 515 15.18 25.97 -10.54
CA GLY A 515 14.21 25.64 -11.59
C GLY A 515 14.76 25.92 -12.98
N SER A 516 14.43 25.04 -13.94
CA SER A 516 14.73 25.26 -15.35
C SER A 516 13.94 26.47 -15.91
N ASP A 517 14.36 27.03 -17.05
CA ASP A 517 13.63 28.13 -17.70
C ASP A 517 12.15 27.76 -17.94
N ALA A 518 11.89 26.53 -18.40
CA ALA A 518 10.54 26.03 -18.61
C ALA A 518 9.73 25.94 -17.30
N TRP A 519 10.38 25.62 -16.19
CA TRP A 519 9.74 25.62 -14.87
C TRP A 519 9.40 27.05 -14.43
N TRP A 520 10.31 28.02 -14.62
CA TRP A 520 10.05 29.43 -14.29
C TRP A 520 8.90 30.02 -15.09
N ASP A 521 8.84 29.72 -16.40
CA ASP A 521 7.74 30.12 -17.27
C ASP A 521 6.41 29.53 -16.77
N ASN A 522 6.39 28.23 -16.43
CA ASN A 522 5.20 27.58 -15.89
C ASN A 522 4.81 28.13 -14.50
N ASN A 523 5.78 28.38 -13.63
CA ASN A 523 5.56 28.93 -12.29
C ASN A 523 4.93 30.33 -12.35
N PHE A 524 5.40 31.18 -13.27
CA PHE A 524 4.82 32.51 -13.49
C PHE A 524 3.42 32.43 -14.14
N ALA A 525 3.20 31.48 -15.06
CA ALA A 525 1.87 31.26 -15.62
C ALA A 525 0.86 30.81 -14.54
N GLN A 526 1.27 29.91 -13.64
CA GLN A 526 0.47 29.48 -12.50
C GLN A 526 0.19 30.63 -11.52
N SER A 527 1.18 31.46 -11.21
CA SER A 527 0.99 32.62 -10.33
C SER A 527 -0.04 33.60 -10.91
N CYS A 528 -0.02 33.84 -12.22
CA CYS A 528 -1.01 34.67 -12.90
C CYS A 528 -2.41 34.05 -12.88
N ALA A 529 -2.53 32.74 -13.09
CA ALA A 529 -3.82 32.04 -13.04
C ALA A 529 -4.43 32.13 -11.63
N ILE A 530 -3.64 31.83 -10.60
CA ILE A 530 -4.03 31.93 -9.19
C ILE A 530 -4.44 33.37 -8.85
N ALA A 531 -3.63 34.37 -9.23
CA ALA A 531 -3.92 35.78 -8.94
C ALA A 531 -5.24 36.27 -9.55
N ARG A 532 -5.63 35.77 -10.72
CA ARG A 532 -6.95 36.09 -11.30
C ARG A 532 -8.08 35.53 -10.46
N GLU A 533 -7.95 34.31 -9.99
CA GLU A 533 -8.99 33.69 -9.16
C GLU A 533 -9.07 34.31 -7.78
N VAL A 534 -7.93 34.73 -7.21
CA VAL A 534 -7.91 35.57 -6.01
C VAL A 534 -8.62 36.89 -6.28
N GLN A 535 -8.33 37.57 -7.40
CA GLN A 535 -8.97 38.83 -7.79
C GLN A 535 -10.50 38.69 -7.93
N ASP A 536 -10.96 37.60 -8.53
CA ASP A 536 -12.38 37.28 -8.67
C ASP A 536 -13.04 37.05 -7.30
N ALA A 537 -12.35 36.38 -6.37
CA ALA A 537 -12.85 36.07 -5.03
C ALA A 537 -12.91 37.31 -4.11
N VAL A 538 -11.88 38.15 -4.09
CA VAL A 538 -11.81 39.35 -3.24
C VAL A 538 -12.60 40.54 -3.81
N GLY A 539 -12.93 40.48 -5.11
CA GLY A 539 -13.70 41.50 -5.81
C GLY A 539 -12.87 42.69 -6.32
N PRO A 540 -13.48 43.58 -7.11
CA PRO A 540 -12.78 44.59 -7.91
C PRO A 540 -12.21 45.77 -7.10
N GLN A 541 -12.52 45.86 -5.80
CA GLN A 541 -12.05 46.95 -4.94
C GLN A 541 -10.61 46.72 -4.45
N VAL A 542 -10.15 45.47 -4.44
CA VAL A 542 -8.80 45.08 -4.03
C VAL A 542 -7.95 44.89 -5.28
N GLN A 543 -6.75 45.46 -5.32
CA GLN A 543 -5.81 45.24 -6.43
C GLN A 543 -4.97 44.00 -6.17
N VAL A 544 -5.13 42.96 -7.00
CA VAL A 544 -4.28 41.77 -6.93
C VAL A 544 -3.08 41.91 -7.86
N MET A 545 -1.88 41.80 -7.30
CA MET A 545 -0.60 42.04 -7.95
C MET A 545 0.18 40.73 -8.13
N VAL A 546 0.94 40.62 -9.21
CA VAL A 546 1.91 39.53 -9.46
C VAL A 546 3.30 40.10 -9.71
N HIS A 547 4.35 39.40 -9.29
CA HIS A 547 5.72 39.85 -9.48
C HIS A 547 6.24 39.50 -10.89
N GLY A 548 6.43 40.52 -11.73
CA GLY A 548 7.07 40.40 -13.03
C GLY A 548 8.53 40.89 -13.02
N VAL A 549 9.20 40.79 -14.18
CA VAL A 549 10.61 41.16 -14.39
C VAL A 549 10.92 42.64 -14.05
N GLY A 550 9.90 43.51 -13.94
CA GLY A 550 10.02 44.92 -13.59
C GLY A 550 9.44 45.32 -12.23
N GLY A 551 9.01 44.36 -11.39
CA GLY A 551 8.31 44.60 -10.13
C GLY A 551 6.83 44.15 -10.17
N PRO A 552 6.04 44.49 -9.15
CA PRO A 552 4.63 44.12 -9.06
C PRO A 552 3.80 44.73 -10.21
N VAL A 553 2.97 43.91 -10.84
CA VAL A 553 2.04 44.31 -11.92
C VAL A 553 0.63 43.90 -11.51
N TRP A 554 -0.35 44.78 -11.72
CA TRP A 554 -1.75 44.46 -11.47
C TRP A 554 -2.24 43.40 -12.45
N ILE A 555 -2.92 42.37 -11.93
CA ILE A 555 -3.33 41.21 -12.74
C ILE A 555 -4.30 41.57 -13.88
N GLY A 556 -5.05 42.67 -13.74
CA GLY A 556 -5.93 43.19 -14.80
C GLY A 556 -5.19 43.73 -16.02
N ASP A 557 -3.92 44.11 -15.88
CA ASP A 557 -3.07 44.56 -16.99
C ASP A 557 -2.27 43.41 -17.64
N VAL A 558 -2.33 42.20 -17.07
CA VAL A 558 -1.62 41.02 -17.58
C VAL A 558 -2.47 40.33 -18.65
N PRO A 559 -1.97 40.18 -19.90
CA PRO A 559 -2.75 39.59 -20.99
C PRO A 559 -3.28 38.19 -20.63
N LEU A 560 -4.54 37.90 -20.99
CA LEU A 560 -5.13 36.57 -20.88
C LEU A 560 -4.34 35.60 -21.76
N GLN A 561 -3.41 34.83 -21.16
CA GLN A 561 -2.99 33.59 -21.80
C GLN A 561 -4.17 32.60 -21.76
N PRO A 562 -4.45 31.88 -22.86
CA PRO A 562 -5.53 30.90 -22.88
C PRO A 562 -5.29 29.84 -21.79
N ARG A 563 -6.34 29.46 -21.06
CA ARG A 563 -6.32 28.34 -20.11
C ARG A 563 -5.71 27.11 -20.80
N PRO A 564 -4.77 26.40 -20.16
CA PRO A 564 -4.46 25.04 -20.58
C PRO A 564 -5.59 24.15 -20.07
N GLU A 565 -6.66 23.95 -20.85
CA GLU A 565 -7.47 22.73 -20.89
C GLU A 565 -8.56 22.80 -21.98
N ASP A 566 -8.97 21.63 -22.47
CA ASP A 566 -9.88 21.31 -23.59
C ASP A 566 -9.31 21.27 -25.02
N THR A 567 -8.42 20.30 -25.29
CA THR A 567 -8.38 19.66 -26.62
C THR A 567 -9.60 18.76 -26.83
N SER A 568 -10.80 19.32 -26.78
CA SER A 568 -11.96 18.72 -27.44
C SER A 568 -12.05 19.34 -28.84
N SER A 569 -11.55 18.62 -29.84
CA SER A 569 -11.70 19.00 -31.24
C SER A 569 -13.18 19.10 -31.61
N PRO A 570 -13.65 20.22 -32.19
CA PRO A 570 -14.72 20.18 -33.16
C PRO A 570 -14.07 20.12 -34.54
N ILE A 571 -14.23 18.97 -35.18
CA ILE A 571 -14.04 18.79 -36.62
C ILE A 571 -14.87 19.89 -37.33
N GLY A 572 -14.18 20.93 -37.79
CA GLY A 572 -14.73 21.94 -38.67
C GLY A 572 -14.94 21.33 -40.06
N LYS A 573 -16.21 21.15 -40.43
CA LYS A 573 -16.63 20.89 -41.81
C LYS A 573 -16.06 21.99 -42.71
N ALA A 574 -15.22 21.61 -43.67
CA ALA A 574 -14.87 22.48 -44.79
C ALA A 574 -16.10 22.60 -45.71
N ASN A 575 -16.68 23.80 -45.77
CA ASN A 575 -17.53 24.20 -46.87
C ASN A 575 -16.64 24.50 -48.07
N SER A 576 -16.84 23.78 -49.16
CA SER A 576 -16.27 24.04 -50.47
C SER A 576 -17.27 24.77 -51.36
N GLU A 577 -17.07 26.07 -51.53
CA GLU A 577 -17.47 26.92 -52.67
C GLU A 577 -16.39 28.02 -52.68
N GLY A 578 -15.70 28.43 -53.73
CA GLY A 578 -15.67 28.26 -55.19
C GLY A 578 -14.79 29.41 -55.73
N GLU A 579 -14.36 29.34 -57.00
CA GLU A 579 -13.62 30.37 -57.78
C GLU A 579 -12.07 30.34 -57.72
N ASN A 580 -11.44 29.52 -58.57
CA ASN A 580 -11.05 29.86 -59.96
C ASN A 580 -10.33 28.68 -60.63
#